data_AF-A0A4R2PG93-F1
#
_entry.id   AF-A0A4R2PG93-F1
#
_cell.length_a   1.000
_cell.length_b   1.000
_cell.length_c   1.000
_cell.angle_alpha   90.00
_cell.angle_beta   90.00
_cell.angle_gamma   90.00
#
_symmetry.space_group_name_H-M   'P 1'
#
loop_
_entity.id
_entity.type
_entity.pdbx_description
1 polymer ?
#
loop_
_entity_poly.entity_id
_entity_poly.type
_entity_poly.pdbx_seq_one_letter_code
_entity_poly.pdbx_strand_id
1 'polypeptide(L)'
;MILYKTIALKYGRYLEAGHTDDKYDPVGRIVPTEETRAYRQVVLDDLAAARIYLLDHRAANYLDTLRMDVQGMPWESRPEAHIQDYVREVDFPRGLVWVEYDSRSLWVDRMERGLSTMSKKELNNWHQRGFLFDNRSPDTLTVRLFSAMTDRSFADSPVTLVLTKSQCGRPCFDNASWQIQRNVVSALMQFGSGDRQLEVRDLLEEHKGHLTYEMVIGFMLFAALAARENDLISQEVQSLSTAQAKTARKFGKAWMTETLRSHVTIRIGPAGERHLTERNARRRFEAAQASGRVSPTEHWVAEHERRYSNGKVVRVRAHKRGKPADRELPVRVVGPRKEP
;
A
#
# COMPACT_ATOMS: atom_id res chain seq x y z
N MET A 1 -2.60 -3.66 -15.63
CA MET A 1 -3.90 -4.35 -15.39
C MET A 1 -4.69 -3.53 -14.38
N ILE A 2 -6.03 -3.63 -14.35
CA ILE A 2 -6.85 -3.09 -13.25
C ILE A 2 -7.55 -4.27 -12.55
N LEU A 3 -7.19 -4.54 -11.30
CA LEU A 3 -7.56 -5.72 -10.52
C LEU A 3 -9.06 -5.79 -10.28
N TYR A 4 -9.75 -4.74 -9.83
CA TYR A 4 -11.20 -4.85 -9.58
C TYR A 4 -11.98 -5.17 -10.86
N LYS A 5 -11.52 -4.71 -12.04
CA LYS A 5 -12.10 -5.10 -13.32
C LYS A 5 -11.87 -6.58 -13.61
N THR A 6 -10.66 -7.08 -13.34
CA THR A 6 -10.35 -8.51 -13.48
C THR A 6 -11.21 -9.37 -12.57
N ILE A 7 -11.38 -8.97 -11.29
CA ILE A 7 -12.25 -9.65 -10.32
C ILE A 7 -13.68 -9.70 -10.85
N ALA A 8 -14.23 -8.54 -11.24
CA ALA A 8 -15.59 -8.45 -11.75
C ALA A 8 -15.82 -9.37 -12.96
N LEU A 9 -14.88 -9.35 -13.92
CA LEU A 9 -14.96 -10.19 -15.13
C LEU A 9 -14.88 -11.69 -14.83
N LYS A 10 -14.01 -12.10 -13.91
CA LYS A 10 -13.81 -13.51 -13.56
C LYS A 10 -14.98 -14.06 -12.77
N TYR A 11 -15.43 -13.33 -11.74
CA TYR A 11 -16.58 -13.75 -10.95
C TYR A 11 -17.86 -13.74 -11.76
N GLY A 12 -18.11 -12.70 -12.57
CA GLY A 12 -19.28 -12.65 -13.44
C GLY A 12 -19.35 -13.83 -14.41
N ARG A 13 -18.22 -14.16 -15.07
CA ARG A 13 -18.13 -15.35 -15.95
C ARG A 13 -18.32 -16.65 -15.19
N TYR A 14 -17.74 -16.77 -13.99
CA TYR A 14 -17.89 -17.98 -13.17
C TYR A 14 -19.35 -18.19 -12.75
N LEU A 15 -20.06 -17.13 -12.37
CA LEU A 15 -21.47 -17.23 -11.98
C LEU A 15 -22.38 -17.65 -13.15
N GLU A 16 -21.99 -17.32 -14.39
CA GLU A 16 -22.68 -17.75 -15.60
C GLU A 16 -22.34 -19.20 -16.02
N ALA A 17 -21.05 -19.55 -16.04
CA ALA A 17 -20.56 -20.82 -16.61
C ALA A 17 -20.45 -21.95 -15.57
N GLY A 18 -20.31 -21.62 -14.29
CA GLY A 18 -20.14 -22.61 -13.22
C GLY A 18 -18.76 -23.29 -13.22
N HIS A 19 -17.74 -22.78 -13.90
CA HIS A 19 -16.36 -23.24 -13.75
C HIS A 19 -15.37 -22.20 -14.27
N THR A 20 -14.09 -22.40 -13.99
CA THR A 20 -12.98 -21.63 -14.55
C THR A 20 -11.89 -22.57 -15.05
N ASP A 21 -11.25 -22.22 -16.16
CA ASP A 21 -10.03 -22.91 -16.64
C ASP A 21 -8.76 -22.22 -16.13
N ASP A 22 -8.91 -21.20 -15.28
CA ASP A 22 -7.79 -20.44 -14.74
C ASP A 22 -7.07 -21.24 -13.65
N LYS A 23 -5.85 -21.67 -13.93
CA LYS A 23 -5.02 -22.42 -12.98
C LYS A 23 -4.76 -21.68 -11.66
N TYR A 24 -4.85 -20.35 -11.66
CA TYR A 24 -4.65 -19.50 -10.47
C TYR A 24 -5.95 -19.24 -9.69
N ASP A 25 -7.08 -19.79 -10.14
CA ASP A 25 -8.36 -19.76 -9.43
C ASP A 25 -8.70 -21.18 -8.90
N PRO A 26 -8.07 -21.62 -7.78
CA PRO A 26 -8.31 -22.95 -7.23
C PRO A 26 -9.77 -23.16 -6.82
N VAL A 27 -10.43 -22.11 -6.32
CA VAL A 27 -11.83 -22.15 -5.88
C VAL A 27 -12.77 -22.39 -7.07
N GLY A 28 -12.57 -21.69 -8.18
CA GLY A 28 -13.42 -21.82 -9.36
C GLY A 28 -13.19 -23.11 -10.15
N ARG A 29 -12.09 -23.83 -9.88
CA ARG A 29 -11.77 -25.14 -10.49
C ARG A 29 -12.44 -26.31 -9.78
N ILE A 30 -12.94 -26.10 -8.57
CA ILE A 30 -13.74 -27.09 -7.84
C ILE A 30 -15.18 -27.00 -8.35
N VAL A 31 -15.90 -28.12 -8.27
CA VAL A 31 -17.34 -28.15 -8.54
C VAL A 31 -18.02 -27.01 -7.76
N PRO A 32 -18.79 -26.13 -8.43
CA PRO A 32 -19.42 -25.01 -7.74
C PRO A 32 -20.26 -25.45 -6.56
N THR A 33 -19.96 -24.86 -5.41
CA THR A 33 -20.83 -24.93 -4.24
C THR A 33 -21.70 -23.68 -4.19
N GLU A 34 -22.88 -23.79 -3.58
CA GLU A 34 -23.73 -22.62 -3.31
C GLU A 34 -22.97 -21.56 -2.49
N GLU A 35 -22.16 -21.99 -1.53
CA GLU A 35 -21.28 -21.12 -0.74
C GLU A 35 -20.30 -20.32 -1.61
N THR A 36 -19.64 -20.96 -2.58
CA THR A 36 -18.70 -20.28 -3.49
C THR A 36 -19.42 -19.30 -4.42
N ARG A 37 -20.61 -19.68 -4.94
CA ARG A 37 -21.42 -18.78 -5.76
C ARG A 37 -21.90 -17.57 -4.95
N ALA A 38 -22.40 -17.80 -3.74
CA ALA A 38 -22.84 -16.74 -2.83
C ALA A 38 -21.68 -15.79 -2.48
N TYR A 39 -20.51 -16.32 -2.12
CA TYR A 39 -19.32 -15.51 -1.83
C TYR A 39 -18.94 -14.61 -3.01
N ARG A 40 -18.86 -15.16 -4.23
CA ARG A 40 -18.49 -14.38 -5.43
C ARG A 40 -19.54 -13.35 -5.80
N GLN A 41 -20.83 -13.66 -5.61
CA GLN A 41 -21.91 -12.70 -5.79
C GLN A 41 -21.79 -11.54 -4.81
N VAL A 42 -21.58 -11.81 -3.51
CA VAL A 42 -21.38 -10.78 -2.48
C VAL A 42 -20.22 -9.85 -2.83
N VAL A 43 -19.09 -10.40 -3.31
CA VAL A 43 -17.96 -9.55 -3.73
C VAL A 43 -18.30 -8.70 -4.95
N LEU A 44 -19.06 -9.21 -5.93
CA LEU A 44 -19.52 -8.40 -7.07
C LEU A 44 -20.45 -7.27 -6.64
N ASP A 45 -21.37 -7.55 -5.71
CA ASP A 45 -22.31 -6.57 -5.17
C ASP A 45 -21.56 -5.50 -4.36
N ASP A 46 -20.59 -5.92 -3.55
CA ASP A 46 -19.71 -5.01 -2.82
C ASP A 46 -18.91 -4.13 -3.77
N LEU A 47 -18.29 -4.69 -4.81
CA LEU A 47 -17.56 -3.90 -5.82
C LEU A 47 -18.48 -2.94 -6.58
N ALA A 48 -19.75 -3.31 -6.82
CA ALA A 48 -20.73 -2.45 -7.47
C ALA A 48 -21.18 -1.28 -6.59
N ALA A 49 -21.24 -1.49 -5.27
CA ALA A 49 -21.58 -0.46 -4.29
C ALA A 49 -20.38 0.38 -3.83
N ALA A 50 -19.16 -0.11 -4.01
CA ALA A 50 -17.95 0.53 -3.53
C ALA A 50 -17.59 1.80 -4.33
N ARG A 51 -17.01 2.79 -3.64
CA ARG A 51 -16.25 3.85 -4.30
C ARG A 51 -14.85 3.35 -4.62
N ILE A 52 -14.53 3.26 -5.92
CA ILE A 52 -13.26 2.71 -6.41
C ILE A 52 -12.20 3.80 -6.53
N TYR A 53 -11.04 3.61 -5.89
CA TYR A 53 -9.84 4.44 -5.98
C TYR A 53 -8.68 3.64 -6.58
N LEU A 54 -8.13 4.12 -7.69
CA LEU A 54 -6.95 3.56 -8.34
C LEU A 54 -5.79 4.53 -8.17
N LEU A 55 -4.79 4.15 -7.39
CA LEU A 55 -3.58 4.94 -7.22
C LEU A 55 -2.65 4.69 -8.41
N ASP A 56 -2.15 5.76 -9.02
CA ASP A 56 -0.94 5.62 -9.81
C ASP A 56 0.26 5.25 -8.92
N HIS A 57 1.34 4.76 -9.53
CA HIS A 57 2.49 4.28 -8.76
C HIS A 57 3.12 5.40 -7.91
N ARG A 58 3.14 6.65 -8.38
CA ARG A 58 3.80 7.75 -7.66
C ARG A 58 2.97 8.21 -6.46
N ALA A 59 1.65 8.24 -6.59
CA ALA A 59 0.72 8.48 -5.50
C ALA A 59 0.84 7.36 -4.45
N ALA A 60 0.90 6.09 -4.88
CA ALA A 60 1.11 4.96 -3.97
C ALA A 60 2.46 5.08 -3.23
N ASN A 61 3.53 5.46 -3.91
CA ASN A 61 4.85 5.66 -3.30
C ASN A 61 4.85 6.83 -2.31
N TYR A 62 4.21 7.96 -2.65
CA TYR A 62 4.02 9.07 -1.74
C TYR A 62 3.24 8.65 -0.48
N LEU A 63 2.10 7.98 -0.63
CA LEU A 63 1.33 7.49 0.50
C LEU A 63 2.10 6.47 1.35
N ASP A 64 2.94 5.64 0.72
CA ASP A 64 3.82 4.72 1.44
C ASP A 64 4.92 5.46 2.24
N THR A 65 5.38 6.63 1.78
CA THR A 65 6.28 7.48 2.58
C THR A 65 5.60 8.07 3.81
N LEU A 66 4.34 8.49 3.71
CA LEU A 66 3.56 8.92 4.88
C LEU A 66 3.28 7.75 5.84
N ARG A 67 2.93 6.58 5.27
CA ARG A 67 2.76 5.32 6.00
C ARG A 67 4.01 4.97 6.80
N MET A 68 5.20 5.14 6.23
CA MET A 68 6.47 4.91 6.94
C MET A 68 6.63 5.80 8.17
N ASP A 69 6.18 7.05 8.10
CA ASP A 69 6.33 7.99 9.21
C ASP A 69 5.43 7.61 10.39
N VAL A 70 4.36 6.84 10.15
CA VAL A 70 3.45 6.31 11.18
C VAL A 70 3.83 4.91 11.64
N GLN A 71 4.05 3.98 10.71
CA GLN A 71 4.27 2.57 11.04
C GLN A 71 5.74 2.16 11.14
N GLY A 72 6.67 2.95 10.62
CA GLY A 72 8.07 2.55 10.48
C GLY A 72 8.33 1.60 9.30
N MET A 73 9.41 0.83 9.41
CA MET A 73 9.90 -0.03 8.32
C MET A 73 8.95 -1.21 8.05
N PRO A 74 8.93 -1.73 6.81
CA PRO A 74 8.31 -3.02 6.52
C PRO A 74 8.81 -4.13 7.43
N TRP A 75 7.88 -4.93 7.95
CA TRP A 75 8.15 -6.18 8.70
C TRP A 75 8.90 -6.00 10.02
N GLU A 76 8.95 -4.79 10.57
CA GLU A 76 9.30 -4.63 11.98
C GLU A 76 8.19 -5.24 12.85
N SER A 77 8.57 -6.07 13.82
CA SER A 77 7.62 -6.58 14.81
C SER A 77 7.11 -5.43 15.66
N ARG A 78 5.94 -4.90 15.29
CA ARG A 78 5.25 -3.81 15.99
C ARG A 78 3.80 -4.22 16.22
N PRO A 79 3.28 -4.02 17.44
CA PRO A 79 1.85 -4.20 17.69
C PRO A 79 1.02 -3.29 16.79
N GLU A 80 -0.07 -3.83 16.24
CA GLU A 80 -1.03 -3.10 15.40
C GLU A 80 -1.69 -1.94 16.18
N ALA A 81 -1.74 -2.03 17.52
CA ALA A 81 -2.16 -0.95 18.40
C ALA A 81 -1.36 0.36 18.18
N HIS A 82 -0.10 0.29 17.71
CA HIS A 82 0.72 1.49 17.48
C HIS A 82 0.21 2.37 16.32
N ILE A 83 -0.61 1.82 15.44
CA ILE A 83 -1.19 2.56 14.31
C ILE A 83 -2.63 3.00 14.58
N GLN A 84 -3.19 2.55 15.71
CA GLN A 84 -4.57 2.80 16.11
C GLN A 84 -4.87 4.29 16.19
N ASP A 85 -4.03 5.06 16.89
CA ASP A 85 -4.25 6.49 17.09
C ASP A 85 -4.32 7.25 15.77
N TYR A 86 -3.52 6.84 14.79
CA TYR A 86 -3.58 7.42 13.45
C TYR A 86 -4.86 7.01 12.72
N VAL A 87 -5.13 5.71 12.65
CA VAL A 87 -6.23 5.15 11.86
C VAL A 87 -7.60 5.61 12.38
N ARG A 88 -7.73 5.85 13.69
CA ARG A 88 -8.99 6.30 14.32
C ARG A 88 -9.42 7.69 13.87
N GLU A 89 -8.47 8.57 13.54
CA GLU A 89 -8.77 9.94 13.12
C GLU A 89 -9.17 10.05 11.64
N VAL A 90 -9.08 8.95 10.89
CA VAL A 90 -9.37 8.95 9.45
C VAL A 90 -10.85 8.68 9.18
N ASP A 91 -11.49 9.62 8.50
CA ASP A 91 -12.86 9.46 8.00
C ASP A 91 -12.87 8.81 6.61
N PHE A 92 -13.72 7.80 6.45
CA PHE A 92 -13.93 7.18 5.15
C PHE A 92 -14.87 8.02 4.27
N PRO A 93 -14.56 8.21 2.97
CA PRO A 93 -15.39 9.01 2.08
C PRO A 93 -16.75 8.35 1.75
N ARG A 94 -16.86 7.03 1.94
CA ARG A 94 -18.07 6.22 1.77
C ARG A 94 -18.04 5.03 2.73
N GLY A 95 -19.22 4.47 3.00
CA GLY A 95 -19.34 3.24 3.80
C GLY A 95 -18.64 2.04 3.17
N LEU A 96 -18.45 2.01 1.85
CA LEU A 96 -17.73 0.94 1.17
C LEU A 96 -16.77 1.54 0.14
N VAL A 97 -15.49 1.19 0.25
CA VAL A 97 -14.43 1.74 -0.61
C VAL A 97 -13.47 0.65 -1.07
N TRP A 98 -12.98 0.80 -2.29
CA TRP A 98 -11.92 -0.04 -2.86
C TRP A 98 -10.69 0.83 -3.11
N VAL A 99 -9.52 0.38 -2.69
CA VAL A 99 -8.24 1.04 -2.97
C VAL A 99 -7.31 0.05 -3.65
N GLU A 100 -6.80 0.39 -4.82
CA GLU A 100 -5.91 -0.48 -5.60
C GLU A 100 -4.69 0.29 -6.10
N TYR A 101 -3.56 -0.42 -6.14
CA TYR A 101 -2.31 0.10 -6.68
C TYR A 101 -1.43 -1.02 -7.23
N ASP A 102 -0.40 -0.63 -7.99
CA ASP A 102 0.64 -1.54 -8.47
C ASP A 102 1.63 -1.85 -7.34
N SER A 103 1.45 -2.99 -6.68
CA SER A 103 2.31 -3.38 -5.55
C SER A 103 3.73 -3.69 -6.04
N ARG A 104 3.90 -4.27 -7.23
CA ARG A 104 5.23 -4.53 -7.79
C ARG A 104 6.04 -3.26 -7.93
N SER A 105 5.48 -2.21 -8.55
CA SER A 105 6.17 -0.92 -8.68
C SER A 105 6.48 -0.31 -7.32
N LEU A 106 5.54 -0.38 -6.37
CA LEU A 106 5.76 0.14 -5.02
C LEU A 106 6.91 -0.59 -4.31
N TRP A 107 7.04 -1.90 -4.50
CA TRP A 107 8.13 -2.68 -3.92
C TRP A 107 9.49 -2.39 -4.55
N VAL A 108 9.52 -2.09 -5.84
CA VAL A 108 10.73 -1.54 -6.49
C VAL A 108 11.15 -0.24 -5.80
N ASP A 109 10.23 0.68 -5.56
CA ASP A 109 10.54 1.93 -4.83
C ASP A 109 10.99 1.67 -3.38
N ARG A 110 10.45 0.65 -2.71
CA ARG A 110 10.88 0.24 -1.36
C ARG A 110 12.30 -0.30 -1.38
N MET A 111 12.67 -1.11 -2.38
CA MET A 111 14.04 -1.58 -2.57
C MET A 111 15.00 -0.44 -2.87
N GLU A 112 14.62 0.48 -3.75
CA GLU A 112 15.41 1.68 -4.03
C GLU A 112 15.61 2.50 -2.76
N ARG A 113 14.59 2.57 -1.88
CA ARG A 113 14.63 3.18 -0.55
C ARG A 113 15.40 2.38 0.51
N GLY A 114 15.86 1.17 0.19
CA GLY A 114 16.60 0.29 1.13
C GLY A 114 15.72 -0.31 2.21
N LEU A 115 14.41 -0.39 1.98
CA LEU A 115 13.41 -0.88 2.94
C LEU A 115 13.12 -2.38 2.79
N SER A 116 13.69 -3.00 1.75
CA SER A 116 13.53 -4.41 1.44
C SER A 116 14.78 -4.93 0.75
N THR A 117 15.10 -6.19 1.03
CA THR A 117 16.18 -6.95 0.39
C THR A 117 15.66 -7.98 -0.62
N MET A 118 14.37 -7.93 -0.98
CA MET A 118 13.78 -8.86 -1.94
C MET A 118 14.55 -8.85 -3.27
N SER A 119 14.73 -10.03 -3.85
CA SER A 119 15.36 -10.17 -5.15
C SER A 119 14.39 -9.77 -6.28
N LYS A 120 14.96 -9.40 -7.44
CA LYS A 120 14.18 -9.18 -8.67
C LYS A 120 13.35 -10.41 -9.08
N LYS A 121 13.80 -11.63 -8.73
CA LYS A 121 13.09 -12.87 -9.03
C LYS A 121 11.83 -13.00 -8.16
N GLU A 122 11.92 -12.66 -6.88
CA GLU A 122 10.76 -12.67 -5.98
C GLU A 122 9.74 -11.60 -6.39
N LEU A 123 10.19 -10.41 -6.82
CA LEU A 123 9.33 -9.35 -7.34
C LEU A 123 8.53 -9.74 -8.59
N ASN A 124 8.97 -10.73 -9.37
CA ASN A 124 8.22 -11.14 -10.56
C ASN A 124 6.88 -11.80 -10.22
N ASN A 125 6.70 -12.25 -8.98
CA ASN A 125 5.44 -12.81 -8.49
C ASN A 125 4.51 -11.74 -7.93
N TRP A 126 4.94 -10.47 -7.88
CA TRP A 126 4.16 -9.36 -7.38
C TRP A 126 3.47 -8.63 -8.53
N HIS A 127 2.23 -8.25 -8.30
CA HIS A 127 1.38 -7.56 -9.27
C HIS A 127 0.52 -6.51 -8.54
N GLN A 128 -0.69 -6.26 -9.01
CA GLN A 128 -1.62 -5.33 -8.40
C GLN A 128 -2.21 -5.91 -7.11
N ARG A 129 -2.41 -5.04 -6.12
CA ARG A 129 -3.14 -5.36 -4.88
C ARG A 129 -4.31 -4.42 -4.72
N GLY A 130 -5.38 -4.94 -4.15
CA GLY A 130 -6.63 -4.23 -3.93
C GLY A 130 -7.18 -4.51 -2.54
N PHE A 131 -7.62 -3.46 -1.87
CA PHE A 131 -8.19 -3.50 -0.53
C PHE A 131 -9.65 -3.08 -0.61
N LEU A 132 -10.54 -3.93 -0.13
CA LEU A 132 -11.94 -3.58 0.08
C LEU A 132 -12.13 -3.26 1.56
N PHE A 133 -12.45 -2.00 1.87
CA PHE A 133 -12.81 -1.56 3.21
C PHE A 133 -14.32 -1.40 3.30
N ASP A 134 -14.95 -2.18 4.17
CA ASP A 134 -16.37 -2.10 4.46
C ASP A 134 -16.58 -1.50 5.85
N ASN A 135 -16.97 -0.24 5.84
CA ASN A 135 -17.26 0.60 6.99
C ASN A 135 -18.77 0.84 7.18
N ARG A 136 -19.64 0.08 6.49
CA ARG A 136 -21.11 0.27 6.54
C ARG A 136 -21.71 -0.09 7.91
N SER A 137 -21.17 -1.12 8.55
CA SER A 137 -21.62 -1.56 9.88
C SER A 137 -21.31 -0.50 10.94
N PRO A 138 -22.23 -0.19 11.87
CA PRO A 138 -21.95 0.73 12.97
C PRO A 138 -20.93 0.16 13.97
N ASP A 139 -20.83 -1.16 14.08
CA ASP A 139 -20.05 -1.86 15.11
C ASP A 139 -18.69 -2.35 14.61
N THR A 140 -18.52 -2.47 13.29
CA THR A 140 -17.33 -3.07 12.70
C THR A 140 -16.84 -2.34 11.46
N LEU A 141 -15.53 -2.42 11.24
CA LEU A 141 -14.86 -2.17 9.98
C LEU A 141 -14.24 -3.49 9.52
N THR A 142 -14.51 -3.90 8.29
CA THR A 142 -13.83 -5.08 7.71
C THR A 142 -12.91 -4.69 6.57
N VAL A 143 -11.78 -5.38 6.44
CA VAL A 143 -10.80 -5.17 5.38
C VAL A 143 -10.46 -6.50 4.73
N ARG A 144 -10.54 -6.56 3.39
CA ARG A 144 -10.17 -7.72 2.58
C ARG A 144 -9.08 -7.33 1.59
N LEU A 145 -8.01 -8.14 1.53
CA LEU A 145 -6.93 -7.99 0.55
C LEU A 145 -7.13 -8.97 -0.61
N PHE A 146 -7.08 -8.45 -1.82
CA PHE A 146 -7.03 -9.21 -3.07
C PHE A 146 -5.68 -8.98 -3.74
N SER A 147 -5.05 -10.06 -4.20
CA SER A 147 -3.74 -10.03 -4.84
C SER A 147 -3.84 -10.64 -6.23
N ALA A 148 -3.38 -9.90 -7.23
CA ALA A 148 -3.15 -10.48 -8.55
C ALA A 148 -1.98 -11.47 -8.52
N MET A 149 -2.19 -12.60 -9.18
CA MET A 149 -1.17 -13.63 -9.40
C MET A 149 -0.47 -13.45 -10.74
N THR A 150 -1.16 -12.81 -11.70
CA THR A 150 -0.66 -12.44 -13.02
C THR A 150 -1.40 -11.20 -13.52
N ASP A 151 -1.04 -10.68 -14.69
CA ASP A 151 -1.77 -9.57 -15.34
C ASP A 151 -3.20 -9.92 -15.80
N ARG A 152 -3.65 -11.16 -15.57
CA ARG A 152 -4.98 -11.65 -15.98
C ARG A 152 -5.70 -12.50 -14.93
N SER A 153 -5.08 -12.70 -13.76
CA SER A 153 -5.60 -13.58 -12.73
C SER A 153 -5.24 -13.10 -11.33
N PHE A 154 -6.03 -13.54 -10.35
CA PHE A 154 -5.91 -13.18 -8.94
C PHE A 154 -6.32 -14.37 -8.08
N ALA A 155 -5.89 -14.35 -6.83
CA ALA A 155 -6.31 -15.32 -5.83
C ALA A 155 -7.47 -14.75 -4.99
N ASP A 156 -8.45 -15.59 -4.68
CA ASP A 156 -9.51 -15.26 -3.72
C ASP A 156 -8.91 -14.93 -2.35
N SER A 157 -9.45 -13.91 -1.68
CA SER A 157 -8.99 -13.51 -0.34
C SER A 157 -9.32 -14.61 0.68
N PRO A 158 -8.33 -15.23 1.34
CA PRO A 158 -8.58 -16.37 2.23
C PRO A 158 -9.03 -15.93 3.63
N VAL A 159 -8.82 -14.66 4.00
CA VAL A 159 -9.16 -14.10 5.31
C VAL A 159 -9.69 -12.68 5.19
N THR A 160 -10.51 -12.30 6.17
CA THR A 160 -11.02 -10.94 6.34
C THR A 160 -10.59 -10.44 7.70
N LEU A 161 -9.95 -9.28 7.75
CA LEU A 161 -9.69 -8.59 9.01
C LEU A 161 -10.97 -7.91 9.47
N VAL A 162 -11.32 -8.10 10.73
CA VAL A 162 -12.47 -7.48 11.38
C VAL A 162 -12.00 -6.67 12.57
N LEU A 163 -12.21 -5.36 12.49
CA LEU A 163 -11.93 -4.40 13.54
C LEU A 163 -13.25 -3.99 14.18
N THR A 164 -13.34 -4.10 15.50
CA THR A 164 -14.49 -3.57 16.24
C THR A 164 -14.41 -2.05 16.27
N LYS A 165 -15.55 -1.38 16.37
CA LYS A 165 -15.61 0.07 16.55
C LYS A 165 -15.82 0.40 18.01
N SER A 166 -15.08 1.40 18.48
CA SER A 166 -15.31 2.04 19.77
C SER A 166 -16.66 2.77 19.78
N GLN A 167 -17.12 3.22 20.96
CA GLN A 167 -18.41 3.93 21.11
C GLN A 167 -18.53 5.19 20.23
N CYS A 168 -17.41 5.81 19.86
CA CYS A 168 -17.36 6.94 18.93
C CYS A 168 -17.31 6.53 17.44
N GLY A 169 -17.55 5.25 17.12
CA GLY A 169 -17.58 4.73 15.75
C GLY A 169 -16.20 4.52 15.10
N ARG A 170 -15.11 4.71 15.85
CA ARG A 170 -13.73 4.60 15.34
C ARG A 170 -13.19 3.16 15.47
N PRO A 171 -12.44 2.65 14.47
CA PRO A 171 -11.90 1.28 14.50
C PRO A 171 -10.93 1.07 15.66
N CYS A 172 -10.95 -0.12 16.24
CA CYS A 172 -10.15 -0.54 17.38
C CYS A 172 -9.37 -1.81 17.01
N PHE A 173 -8.05 -1.76 17.20
CA PHE A 173 -7.11 -2.84 16.90
C PHE A 173 -6.88 -3.77 18.09
N ASP A 174 -7.19 -3.35 19.32
CA ASP A 174 -7.01 -4.16 20.52
C ASP A 174 -7.78 -5.49 20.48
N ASN A 175 -8.91 -5.51 19.75
CA ASN A 175 -9.76 -6.68 19.55
C ASN A 175 -9.88 -7.06 18.07
N ALA A 176 -8.80 -6.85 17.30
CA ALA A 176 -8.74 -7.30 15.91
C ALA A 176 -8.97 -8.81 15.83
N SER A 177 -9.84 -9.24 14.91
CA SER A 177 -10.13 -10.65 14.69
C SER A 177 -10.05 -11.01 13.22
N TRP A 178 -9.78 -12.28 12.94
CA TRP A 178 -9.61 -12.80 11.58
C TRP A 178 -10.74 -13.77 11.26
N GLN A 179 -11.52 -13.45 10.24
CA GLN A 179 -12.55 -14.34 9.70
C GLN A 179 -11.97 -15.11 8.52
N ILE A 180 -11.93 -16.44 8.64
CA ILE A 180 -11.43 -17.33 7.59
C ILE A 180 -12.53 -17.60 6.56
N GLN A 181 -12.20 -17.44 5.28
CA GLN A 181 -13.06 -17.84 4.17
C GLN A 181 -12.90 -19.35 3.94
N ARG A 182 -13.82 -20.13 4.52
CA ARG A 182 -13.71 -21.60 4.60
C ARG A 182 -13.61 -22.24 3.22
N ASN A 183 -14.46 -21.84 2.28
CA ASN A 183 -14.41 -22.32 0.90
C ASN A 183 -13.05 -22.08 0.21
N VAL A 184 -12.43 -20.92 0.43
CA VAL A 184 -11.11 -20.58 -0.12
C VAL A 184 -10.04 -21.46 0.51
N VAL A 185 -10.02 -21.58 1.84
CA VAL A 185 -9.04 -22.41 2.55
C VAL A 185 -9.20 -23.90 2.20
N SER A 186 -10.43 -24.40 2.14
CA SER A 186 -10.71 -25.76 1.71
C SER A 186 -10.23 -26.01 0.28
N ALA A 187 -10.39 -25.05 -0.63
CA ALA A 187 -9.86 -25.17 -1.98
C ALA A 187 -8.33 -25.22 -2.00
N LEU A 188 -7.66 -24.34 -1.25
CA LEU A 188 -6.20 -24.31 -1.15
C LEU A 188 -5.65 -25.64 -0.59
N MET A 189 -6.31 -26.21 0.42
CA MET A 189 -5.97 -27.53 0.98
C MET A 189 -6.09 -28.67 -0.04
N GLN A 190 -6.94 -28.56 -1.06
CA GLN A 190 -7.09 -29.58 -2.10
C GLN A 190 -5.99 -29.52 -3.17
N PHE A 191 -5.47 -28.32 -3.44
CA PHE A 191 -4.48 -28.09 -4.50
C PHE A 191 -3.02 -27.96 -4.03
N GLY A 192 -2.76 -27.97 -2.72
CA GLY A 192 -1.40 -27.92 -2.17
C GLY A 192 -0.55 -29.17 -2.43
N SER A 193 0.77 -29.00 -2.41
CA SER A 193 1.74 -30.09 -2.48
C SER A 193 2.24 -30.46 -1.07
N GLY A 194 2.89 -31.61 -0.90
CA GLY A 194 3.57 -31.94 0.36
C GLY A 194 2.70 -31.85 1.63
N ASP A 195 3.23 -31.21 2.68
CA ASP A 195 2.49 -30.91 3.91
C ASP A 195 1.57 -29.69 3.71
N ARG A 196 0.41 -29.97 3.11
CA ARG A 196 -0.63 -28.99 2.77
C ARG A 196 -1.05 -28.12 3.95
N GLN A 197 -1.02 -28.64 5.17
CA GLN A 197 -1.43 -27.89 6.35
C GLN A 197 -0.41 -26.80 6.71
N LEU A 198 0.88 -27.11 6.55
CA LEU A 198 1.95 -26.14 6.74
C LEU A 198 1.89 -25.06 5.64
N GLU A 199 1.80 -25.47 4.36
CA GLU A 199 1.76 -24.54 3.22
C GLU A 199 0.59 -23.54 3.32
N VAL A 200 -0.61 -24.02 3.66
CA VAL A 200 -1.78 -23.14 3.81
C VAL A 200 -1.64 -22.22 5.01
N ARG A 201 -1.06 -22.69 6.12
CA ARG A 201 -0.81 -21.85 7.29
C ARG A 201 0.17 -20.72 6.97
N ASP A 202 1.28 -21.04 6.31
CA ASP A 202 2.29 -20.04 5.94
C ASP A 202 1.71 -19.01 4.97
N LEU A 203 0.92 -19.44 3.98
CA LEU A 203 0.20 -18.54 3.07
C LEU A 203 -0.77 -17.62 3.83
N LEU A 204 -1.49 -18.14 4.82
CA LEU A 204 -2.42 -17.35 5.64
C LEU A 204 -1.68 -16.31 6.48
N GLU A 205 -0.59 -16.69 7.16
CA GLU A 205 0.20 -15.76 7.96
C GLU A 205 0.87 -14.69 7.08
N GLU A 206 1.39 -15.06 5.91
CA GLU A 206 1.91 -14.10 4.95
C GLU A 206 0.82 -13.12 4.48
N HIS A 207 -0.37 -13.63 4.15
CA HIS A 207 -1.50 -12.81 3.73
C HIS A 207 -1.95 -11.84 4.82
N LYS A 208 -2.02 -12.29 6.08
CA LYS A 208 -2.33 -11.43 7.23
C LYS A 208 -1.29 -10.31 7.38
N GLY A 209 -0.01 -10.66 7.33
CA GLY A 209 1.09 -9.70 7.42
C GLY A 209 1.00 -8.62 6.33
N HIS A 210 0.76 -9.03 5.07
CA HIS A 210 0.53 -8.08 3.97
C HIS A 210 -0.70 -7.22 4.19
N LEU A 211 -1.82 -7.79 4.60
CA LEU A 211 -3.07 -7.06 4.81
C LEU A 211 -2.89 -5.98 5.88
N THR A 212 -2.46 -6.36 7.07
CA THR A 212 -2.27 -5.44 8.20
C THR A 212 -1.32 -4.31 7.83
N TYR A 213 -0.22 -4.65 7.18
CA TYR A 213 0.83 -3.70 6.86
C TYR A 213 0.42 -2.72 5.75
N GLU A 214 -0.17 -3.23 4.67
CA GLU A 214 -0.41 -2.42 3.48
C GLU A 214 -1.77 -1.70 3.49
N MET A 215 -2.77 -2.17 4.24
CA MET A 215 -4.07 -1.48 4.32
C MET A 215 -3.95 -0.03 4.82
N VAL A 216 -2.88 0.29 5.56
CA VAL A 216 -2.62 1.66 6.05
C VAL A 216 -2.45 2.65 4.90
N ILE A 217 -2.02 2.21 3.71
CA ILE A 217 -2.00 3.07 2.52
C ILE A 217 -3.40 3.61 2.18
N GLY A 218 -4.45 2.81 2.40
CA GLY A 218 -5.84 3.26 2.23
C GLY A 218 -6.23 4.35 3.24
N PHE A 219 -5.82 4.22 4.49
CA PHE A 219 -6.05 5.25 5.50
C PHE A 219 -5.26 6.54 5.20
N MET A 220 -3.99 6.41 4.77
CA MET A 220 -3.16 7.55 4.34
C MET A 220 -3.81 8.28 3.16
N LEU A 221 -4.38 7.55 2.20
CA LEU A 221 -5.12 8.14 1.08
C LEU A 221 -6.26 9.03 1.58
N PHE A 222 -7.10 8.51 2.48
CA PHE A 222 -8.28 9.26 2.92
C PHE A 222 -7.92 10.45 3.80
N ALA A 223 -6.89 10.32 4.64
CA ALA A 223 -6.33 11.46 5.38
C ALA A 223 -5.80 12.55 4.44
N ALA A 224 -5.00 12.18 3.43
CA ALA A 224 -4.45 13.13 2.46
C ALA A 224 -5.54 13.82 1.62
N LEU A 225 -6.57 13.07 1.21
CA LEU A 225 -7.72 13.65 0.51
C LEU A 225 -8.54 14.60 1.41
N ALA A 226 -8.65 14.31 2.70
CA ALA A 226 -9.34 15.16 3.66
C ALA A 226 -8.56 16.46 3.96
N ALA A 227 -7.22 16.41 3.98
CA ALA A 227 -6.36 17.57 4.25
C ALA A 227 -6.42 18.64 3.14
N ARG A 228 -6.73 18.26 1.89
CA ARG A 228 -6.87 19.17 0.73
C ARG A 228 -5.62 20.02 0.42
N GLU A 229 -4.43 19.50 0.72
CA GLU A 229 -3.16 20.21 0.54
C GLU A 229 -2.59 20.15 -0.90
N ASN A 230 -3.39 19.69 -1.88
CA ASN A 230 -2.97 19.42 -3.26
C ASN A 230 -1.82 18.40 -3.38
N ASP A 231 -1.65 17.53 -2.38
CA ASP A 231 -0.73 16.40 -2.44
C ASP A 231 -1.14 15.34 -3.44
N LEU A 232 -2.45 15.22 -3.65
CA LEU A 232 -3.07 14.26 -4.54
C LEU A 232 -4.09 14.96 -5.43
N ILE A 233 -4.18 14.49 -6.68
CA ILE A 233 -5.15 14.93 -7.67
C ILE A 233 -6.07 13.75 -7.96
N SER A 234 -7.37 13.94 -7.74
CA SER A 234 -8.40 12.93 -8.01
C SER A 234 -9.16 13.25 -9.30
N GLN A 235 -9.31 12.26 -10.18
CA GLN A 235 -10.14 12.37 -11.38
C GLN A 235 -11.07 11.17 -11.51
N GLU A 236 -12.37 11.41 -11.64
CA GLU A 236 -13.33 10.34 -11.91
C GLU A 236 -13.38 9.99 -13.41
N VAL A 237 -13.32 8.70 -13.71
CA VAL A 237 -13.30 8.16 -15.06
C VAL A 237 -14.28 6.99 -15.17
N GLN A 238 -14.95 6.87 -16.31
CA GLN A 238 -15.81 5.72 -16.59
C GLN A 238 -14.96 4.44 -16.70
N SER A 239 -15.44 3.37 -16.08
CA SER A 239 -14.70 2.11 -16.01
C SER A 239 -14.82 1.29 -17.29
N LEU A 240 -15.93 1.45 -18.00
CA LEU A 240 -16.15 0.88 -19.33
C LEU A 240 -16.14 1.98 -20.37
N SER A 241 -15.60 1.68 -21.55
CA SER A 241 -15.85 2.51 -22.73
C SER A 241 -17.32 2.40 -23.16
N THR A 242 -17.82 3.39 -23.88
CA THR A 242 -19.20 3.39 -24.40
C THR A 242 -19.50 2.14 -25.23
N ALA A 243 -18.53 1.68 -26.04
CA ALA A 243 -18.64 0.46 -26.82
C ALA A 243 -18.71 -0.80 -25.94
N GLN A 244 -17.88 -0.89 -24.91
CA GLN A 244 -17.92 -2.00 -23.96
C GLN A 244 -19.24 -2.06 -23.20
N ALA A 245 -19.73 -0.92 -22.71
CA ALA A 245 -21.02 -0.84 -22.01
C ALA A 245 -22.19 -1.23 -22.94
N LYS A 246 -22.18 -0.79 -24.21
CA LYS A 246 -23.20 -1.18 -25.20
C LYS A 246 -23.18 -2.68 -25.48
N THR A 247 -21.99 -3.26 -25.65
CA THR A 247 -21.82 -4.71 -25.86
C THR A 247 -22.28 -5.50 -24.65
N ALA A 248 -21.92 -5.11 -23.44
CA ALA A 248 -22.36 -5.76 -22.21
C ALA A 248 -23.90 -5.81 -22.11
N ARG A 249 -24.59 -4.69 -22.38
CA ARG A 249 -26.06 -4.65 -22.44
C ARG A 249 -26.63 -5.56 -23.52
N LYS A 250 -26.04 -5.55 -24.72
CA LYS A 250 -26.49 -6.40 -25.85
C LYS A 250 -26.45 -7.90 -25.51
N PHE A 251 -25.46 -8.33 -24.73
CA PHE A 251 -25.29 -9.73 -24.34
C PHE A 251 -25.84 -10.07 -22.94
N GLY A 252 -26.68 -9.21 -22.36
CA GLY A 252 -27.31 -9.46 -21.06
C GLY A 252 -26.34 -9.51 -19.88
N LYS A 253 -25.13 -8.94 -20.01
CA LYS A 253 -24.09 -8.93 -18.98
C LYS A 253 -24.31 -7.78 -17.99
N ALA A 254 -25.46 -7.78 -17.30
CA ALA A 254 -25.86 -6.71 -16.38
C ALA A 254 -24.80 -6.44 -15.29
N TRP A 255 -24.22 -7.52 -14.74
CA TRP A 255 -23.13 -7.46 -13.75
C TRP A 255 -21.92 -6.64 -14.24
N MET A 256 -21.60 -6.63 -15.54
CA MET A 256 -20.52 -5.78 -16.06
C MET A 256 -20.86 -4.30 -15.94
N THR A 257 -22.07 -3.92 -16.33
CA THR A 257 -22.49 -2.50 -16.31
C THR A 257 -22.83 -2.00 -14.91
N GLU A 258 -23.22 -2.90 -14.01
CA GLU A 258 -23.56 -2.56 -12.62
C GLU A 258 -22.31 -2.44 -11.75
N THR A 259 -21.34 -3.34 -11.91
CA THR A 259 -20.09 -3.32 -11.14
C THR A 259 -19.06 -2.35 -11.73
N LEU A 260 -18.94 -2.25 -13.06
CA LEU A 260 -17.90 -1.46 -13.72
C LEU A 260 -18.44 -0.10 -14.20
N ARG A 261 -18.95 0.72 -13.26
CA ARG A 261 -19.49 2.06 -13.55
C ARG A 261 -18.40 3.09 -13.75
N SER A 262 -17.78 3.52 -12.65
CA SER A 262 -16.72 4.52 -12.64
C SER A 262 -15.67 4.20 -11.57
N HIS A 263 -14.53 4.85 -11.66
CA HIS A 263 -13.47 4.81 -10.68
C HIS A 263 -12.78 6.16 -10.60
N VAL A 264 -12.17 6.45 -9.46
CA VAL A 264 -11.34 7.64 -9.23
C VAL A 264 -9.90 7.24 -9.45
N THR A 265 -9.23 7.87 -10.42
CA THR A 265 -7.78 7.81 -10.52
C THR A 265 -7.19 8.84 -9.58
N ILE A 266 -6.20 8.41 -8.78
CA ILE A 266 -5.46 9.25 -7.85
C ILE A 266 -4.05 9.38 -8.39
N ARG A 267 -3.64 10.61 -8.64
CA ARG A 267 -2.30 10.97 -9.08
C ARG A 267 -1.61 11.81 -8.04
N ILE A 268 -0.28 11.78 -8.02
CA ILE A 268 0.47 12.70 -7.18
C ILE A 268 0.29 14.14 -7.68
N GLY A 269 0.05 15.05 -6.74
CA GLY A 269 -0.02 16.48 -6.98
C GLY A 269 1.31 17.20 -6.72
N PRO A 270 1.41 18.49 -7.02
CA PRO A 270 2.67 19.23 -6.93
C PRO A 270 3.28 19.27 -5.52
N ALA A 271 2.46 19.24 -4.47
CA ALA A 271 2.95 19.25 -3.09
C ALA A 271 3.57 17.89 -2.70
N GLY A 272 2.88 16.79 -3.01
CA GLY A 272 3.41 15.44 -2.82
C GLY A 272 4.70 15.19 -3.62
N GLU A 273 4.80 15.75 -4.83
CA GLU A 273 6.02 15.68 -5.64
C GLU A 273 7.22 16.37 -4.98
N ARG A 274 6.99 17.56 -4.42
CA ARG A 274 8.03 18.27 -3.65
C ARG A 274 8.47 17.46 -2.44
N HIS A 275 7.53 16.85 -1.71
CA HIS A 275 7.83 15.98 -0.58
C HIS A 275 8.74 14.81 -0.99
N LEU A 276 8.40 14.10 -2.07
CA LEU A 276 9.22 12.98 -2.56
C LEU A 276 10.62 13.43 -2.99
N THR A 277 10.72 14.59 -3.64
CA THR A 277 12.01 15.15 -4.07
C THR A 277 12.88 15.53 -2.87
N GLU A 278 12.30 16.19 -1.87
CA GLU A 278 12.98 16.55 -0.62
C GLU A 278 13.48 15.31 0.12
N ARG A 279 12.63 14.29 0.28
CA ARG A 279 12.99 13.04 0.98
C ARG A 279 14.13 12.32 0.26
N ASN A 280 14.08 12.25 -1.07
CA ASN A 280 15.15 11.64 -1.86
C ASN A 280 16.47 12.43 -1.76
N ALA A 281 16.41 13.76 -1.79
CA ALA A 281 17.59 14.61 -1.61
C ALA A 281 18.24 14.39 -0.23
N ARG A 282 17.42 14.37 0.84
CA ARG A 282 17.88 14.09 2.20
C ARG A 282 18.56 12.73 2.31
N ARG A 283 17.96 11.68 1.74
CA ARG A 283 18.52 10.33 1.77
C ARG A 283 19.86 10.23 1.05
N ARG A 284 20.01 10.84 -0.13
CA ARG A 284 21.29 10.89 -0.85
C ARG A 284 22.37 11.60 -0.04
N PHE A 285 21.99 12.67 0.66
CA PHE A 285 22.89 13.39 1.55
C PHE A 285 23.37 12.53 2.73
N GLU A 286 22.44 11.85 3.42
CA GLU A 286 22.78 10.96 4.54
C GLU A 286 23.69 9.79 4.09
N ALA A 287 23.43 9.20 2.92
CA ALA A 287 24.30 8.18 2.34
C ALA A 287 25.70 8.70 2.01
N ALA A 288 25.81 9.93 1.48
CA ALA A 288 27.09 10.57 1.19
C ALA A 288 27.89 10.83 2.49
N GLN A 289 27.24 11.28 3.56
CA GLN A 289 27.88 11.44 4.87
C GLN A 289 28.39 10.12 5.44
N ALA A 290 27.55 9.08 5.43
CA ALA A 290 27.90 7.75 5.95
C ALA A 290 29.09 7.12 5.20
N SER A 291 29.25 7.40 3.91
CA SER A 291 30.41 6.96 3.11
C SER A 291 31.72 7.74 3.37
N GLY A 292 31.72 8.68 4.32
CA GLY A 292 32.92 9.43 4.74
C GLY A 292 33.46 10.44 3.71
N ARG A 293 32.73 10.68 2.60
CA ARG A 293 33.19 11.51 1.48
C ARG A 293 32.90 13.01 1.61
N VAL A 294 32.25 13.45 2.69
CA VAL A 294 31.81 14.86 2.84
C VAL A 294 32.69 15.59 3.87
N SER A 295 33.26 16.73 3.46
CA SER A 295 33.93 17.66 4.39
C SER A 295 32.91 18.27 5.35
N PRO A 296 33.23 18.48 6.64
CA PRO A 296 32.26 19.01 7.61
C PRO A 296 31.61 20.31 7.12
N THR A 297 30.29 20.40 7.29
CA THR A 297 29.53 21.64 7.19
C THR A 297 30.14 22.71 8.10
N GLU A 298 30.08 23.99 7.68
CA GLU A 298 30.55 25.10 8.52
C GLU A 298 29.96 25.02 9.94
N HIS A 299 30.84 24.87 10.92
CA HIS A 299 30.51 24.87 12.34
C HIS A 299 31.51 25.76 13.09
N TRP A 300 31.08 26.25 14.24
CA TRP A 300 31.97 26.99 15.14
C TRP A 300 32.85 26.02 15.92
N VAL A 301 34.16 26.25 15.85
CA VAL A 301 35.12 25.62 16.74
C VAL A 301 35.32 26.55 17.92
N ALA A 302 34.98 26.07 19.12
CA ALA A 302 35.21 26.81 20.35
C ALA A 302 36.71 27.02 20.61
N GLU A 303 37.02 28.12 21.29
CA GLU A 303 38.39 28.40 21.71
C GLU A 303 38.89 27.31 22.66
N HIS A 304 40.07 26.75 22.37
CA HIS A 304 40.66 25.70 23.19
C HIS A 304 42.19 25.70 23.10
N GLU A 305 42.83 25.15 24.11
CA GLU A 305 44.27 24.95 24.13
C GLU A 305 44.64 23.56 23.62
N ARG A 306 45.63 23.49 22.73
CA ARG A 306 46.25 22.25 22.29
C ARG A 306 47.64 22.13 22.89
N ARG A 307 47.88 21.03 23.60
CA ARG A 307 49.19 20.66 24.13
C ARG A 307 49.79 19.58 23.24
N TYR A 308 50.99 19.83 22.72
CA TYR A 308 51.73 18.88 21.89
C TYR A 308 52.68 18.05 22.75
N SER A 309 53.05 16.87 22.27
CA SER A 309 53.95 15.94 22.96
C SER A 309 55.35 16.50 23.24
N ASN A 310 55.73 17.59 22.56
CA ASN A 310 56.97 18.34 22.78
C ASN A 310 56.85 19.47 23.81
N GLY A 311 55.75 19.53 24.57
CA GLY A 311 55.50 20.56 25.59
C GLY A 311 55.00 21.91 25.06
N LYS A 312 54.89 22.09 23.73
CA LYS A 312 54.33 23.30 23.14
C LYS A 312 52.83 23.40 23.45
N VAL A 313 52.38 24.55 23.94
CA VAL A 313 50.96 24.87 24.14
C VAL A 313 50.55 25.94 23.13
N VAL A 314 49.49 25.68 22.37
CA VAL A 314 48.93 26.62 21.38
C VAL A 314 47.48 26.89 21.73
N ARG A 315 47.12 28.17 21.86
CA ARG A 315 45.75 28.61 22.06
C ARG A 315 45.08 28.83 20.70
N VAL A 316 44.12 27.97 20.38
CA VAL A 316 43.34 28.04 19.14
C VAL A 316 42.14 28.93 19.40
N ARG A 317 42.11 30.13 18.80
CA ARG A 317 40.97 31.06 18.90
C ARG A 317 39.73 30.47 18.22
N ALA A 318 38.56 30.89 18.70
CA ALA A 318 37.29 30.50 18.09
C ALA A 318 37.25 30.93 16.61
N HIS A 319 36.92 30.00 15.73
CA HIS A 319 36.82 30.24 14.29
C HIS A 319 35.80 29.29 13.66
N LYS A 320 35.31 29.66 12.49
CA LYS A 320 34.46 28.80 11.68
C LYS A 320 35.32 27.79 10.94
N ARG A 321 34.93 26.52 10.99
CA ARG A 321 35.60 25.41 10.30
C ARG A 321 34.59 24.65 9.47
N GLY A 322 34.97 24.24 8.27
CA GLY A 322 34.06 23.61 7.31
C GLY A 322 33.72 24.55 6.16
N LYS A 323 32.78 24.16 5.30
CA LYS A 323 32.36 24.95 4.13
C LYS A 323 30.93 25.46 4.28
N PRO A 324 30.61 26.65 3.72
CA PRO A 324 29.29 27.25 3.82
C PRO A 324 28.21 26.34 3.25
N ALA A 325 27.05 26.33 3.90
CA ALA A 325 25.86 25.58 3.51
C ALA A 325 25.36 26.02 2.13
N ASP A 326 24.94 25.07 1.29
CA ASP A 326 24.19 25.39 0.09
C ASP A 326 22.78 25.88 0.46
N ARG A 327 22.39 27.02 -0.12
CA ARG A 327 21.13 27.72 0.15
C ARG A 327 19.95 27.19 -0.67
N GLU A 328 20.20 26.32 -1.66
CA GLU A 328 19.15 25.69 -2.47
C GLU A 328 18.63 24.39 -1.86
N LEU A 329 19.28 23.88 -0.81
CA LEU A 329 18.81 22.74 -0.05
C LEU A 329 17.78 23.17 1.01
N PRO A 330 16.80 22.32 1.35
CA PRO A 330 15.80 22.63 2.36
C PRO A 330 16.44 23.07 3.67
N VAL A 331 15.81 24.02 4.38
CA VAL A 331 16.36 24.67 5.58
C VAL A 331 16.79 23.69 6.69
N ARG A 332 16.27 22.45 6.69
CA ARG A 332 16.61 21.38 7.64
C ARG A 332 17.65 20.36 7.14
N VAL A 333 18.10 20.48 5.88
CA VAL A 333 19.11 19.61 5.26
C VAL A 333 20.26 20.51 4.82
N VAL A 334 21.34 20.53 5.61
CA VAL A 334 22.53 21.29 5.20
C VAL A 334 23.29 20.49 4.14
N GLY A 335 22.92 20.61 2.89
CA GLY A 335 23.48 19.76 1.84
C GLY A 335 24.82 20.26 1.24
N PRO A 336 25.37 19.49 0.29
CA PRO A 336 26.75 19.65 -0.16
C PRO A 336 26.90 20.70 -1.27
N ARG A 337 28.12 21.25 -1.35
CA ARG A 337 28.75 22.11 -2.37
C ARG A 337 27.90 22.51 -3.59
N LYS A 338 27.77 23.82 -3.85
CA LYS A 338 27.72 24.35 -5.23
C LYS A 338 29.12 24.34 -5.82
N GLU A 339 29.33 23.61 -6.91
CA GLU A 339 30.59 23.74 -7.66
C GLU A 339 30.59 25.09 -8.41
N PRO A 340 31.75 25.76 -8.50
CA PRO A 340 31.90 27.00 -9.27
C PRO A 340 31.76 26.78 -10.77
#